data_AF-A0A4Q9HNC7-F1
#
_entry.id   AF-A0A4Q9HNC7-F1
#
_cell.length_a   1.000
_cell.length_b   1.000
_cell.length_c   1.000
_cell.angle_alpha   90.00
_cell.angle_beta   90.00
_cell.angle_gamma   90.00
#
_symmetry.space_group_name_H-M   'P 1'
#
loop_
_entity.id
_entity.type
_entity.pdbx_description
1 polymer ?
#
loop_
_entity_poly.entity_id
_entity_poly.type
_entity_poly.pdbx_seq_one_letter_code
_entity_poly.pdbx_strand_id
1 'polypeptide(L)'
;MEQLVTSPDTSAPARSRTPHQLLQPHGQQEPGAPRRSRRLRRTMAATALLAAGALTLSACGGSAEAGGHDDGKNGQAGADAAAAKDASDAKIKVSAKNGGTDASINDTGVQVTGGKLTDVKLTVADSGADVAGAISPDGSSWKPKAQLERGTKYKLVANARDDKGRSATENSTFTTVSNANSFIGSYTPDGGKTVGVGMPVSFNFDKRITNKKDVQSHITVSSSGGQEVVGHWFGDQRLDFRPENFWKAGSKVTMKIDLDGVKGGNGITGVQSKTVSFTIGRSQVSTVDMNTQTMTIQRDGKTLKSIPISGGSADHPTYNGQMVISEKFTQTRMDGSTVGFGGEYDIKDVPHAMRLSSSGTFIHGNYWGDSSIFGRAGTSHGCVGLRDAKGGGGDTPGKWFFDNSLVGDVVIVKNSPDKTVKPDNGLNGWNLSWAEWKAGSAS
;
A
#
# COMPACT_ATOMS: atom_id res chain seq x y z
N MET A 1 56.43 -28.95 -21.05
CA MET A 1 55.79 -30.25 -20.72
C MET A 1 54.45 -29.90 -20.12
N GLU A 2 53.45 -29.66 -20.97
CA GLU A 2 52.38 -30.61 -21.38
C GLU A 2 51.23 -30.60 -20.36
N GLN A 3 49.93 -30.48 -20.65
CA GLN A 3 49.05 -30.25 -21.82
C GLN A 3 47.71 -29.73 -21.20
N LEU A 4 47.05 -28.66 -21.67
CA LEU A 4 46.06 -28.59 -22.78
C LEU A 4 44.78 -29.41 -22.58
N VAL A 5 43.64 -28.74 -22.29
CA VAL A 5 42.30 -28.98 -22.89
C VAL A 5 41.53 -27.65 -22.99
N THR A 6 40.74 -27.54 -24.06
CA THR A 6 40.29 -26.38 -24.83
C THR A 6 38.86 -25.89 -24.56
N SER A 7 38.65 -24.56 -24.66
CA SER A 7 37.60 -23.72 -25.33
C SER A 7 36.21 -24.32 -25.71
N PRO A 8 35.09 -23.53 -25.74
CA PRO A 8 34.93 -22.44 -26.70
C PRO A 8 34.19 -21.15 -26.26
N ASP A 9 34.72 -20.04 -26.80
CA ASP A 9 34.07 -18.93 -27.49
C ASP A 9 32.53 -18.82 -27.48
N THR A 10 32.00 -17.68 -27.03
CA THR A 10 30.77 -17.11 -27.59
C THR A 10 30.82 -15.58 -27.51
N SER A 11 31.18 -14.99 -28.64
CA SER A 11 31.15 -13.56 -28.92
C SER A 11 29.79 -13.16 -29.52
N ALA A 12 29.14 -12.09 -29.01
CA ALA A 12 28.27 -11.12 -29.74
C ALA A 12 27.42 -10.26 -28.76
N PRO A 13 26.92 -9.07 -29.16
CA PRO A 13 27.67 -7.91 -29.63
C PRO A 13 27.35 -6.64 -28.82
N ALA A 14 28.27 -5.67 -28.88
CA ALA A 14 28.11 -4.32 -28.37
C ALA A 14 26.96 -3.59 -29.09
N ARG A 15 26.00 -3.05 -28.33
CA ARG A 15 25.02 -2.10 -28.85
C ARG A 15 25.62 -0.70 -28.83
N SER A 16 25.96 -0.20 -30.01
CA SER A 16 26.27 1.21 -30.26
C SER A 16 25.08 2.09 -29.88
N ARG A 17 25.29 3.03 -28.95
CA ARG A 17 24.37 4.15 -28.73
C ARG A 17 24.86 5.34 -29.56
N THR A 18 24.11 5.65 -30.60
CA THR A 18 24.24 6.89 -31.36
C THR A 18 23.85 8.08 -30.47
N PRO A 19 24.60 9.19 -30.48
CA PRO A 19 24.32 10.35 -29.62
C PRO A 19 23.14 11.16 -30.15
N HIS A 20 22.18 11.47 -29.28
CA HIS A 20 21.13 12.44 -29.57
C HIS A 20 21.71 13.86 -29.56
N GLN A 21 21.53 14.51 -30.70
CA GLN A 21 21.96 15.85 -31.03
C GLN A 21 21.05 16.89 -30.34
N LEU A 22 21.68 17.92 -29.76
CA LEU A 22 21.05 19.14 -29.25
C LEU A 22 20.26 19.86 -30.36
N LEU A 23 19.06 20.35 -30.03
CA LEU A 23 18.47 21.54 -30.64
C LEU A 23 17.66 22.32 -29.58
N GLN A 24 18.00 23.60 -29.49
CA GLN A 24 17.48 24.62 -28.56
C GLN A 24 16.06 25.13 -28.95
N PRO A 25 15.41 25.96 -28.11
CA PRO A 25 13.96 26.08 -28.02
C PRO A 25 13.39 27.24 -28.85
N HIS A 26 12.13 27.11 -29.29
CA HIS A 26 11.34 28.26 -29.75
C HIS A 26 9.85 28.12 -29.42
N GLY A 27 9.29 29.17 -28.82
CA GLY A 27 8.07 29.81 -29.32
C GLY A 27 6.73 29.35 -28.73
N GLN A 28 6.16 30.21 -27.88
CA GLN A 28 4.71 30.29 -27.58
C GLN A 28 3.90 30.58 -28.86
N GLN A 29 2.73 29.96 -29.01
CA GLN A 29 1.50 30.62 -29.50
C GLN A 29 0.24 29.76 -29.32
N GLU A 30 -0.87 30.48 -29.08
CA GLU A 30 -2.21 30.06 -28.65
C GLU A 30 -3.02 29.18 -29.64
N PRO A 31 -4.10 28.49 -29.18
CA PRO A 31 -4.88 27.58 -30.00
C PRO A 31 -5.96 28.27 -30.85
N GLY A 32 -5.86 28.11 -32.17
CA GLY A 32 -6.90 28.47 -33.14
C GLY A 32 -7.98 27.39 -33.31
N ALA A 33 -9.24 27.83 -33.39
CA ALA A 33 -10.47 27.06 -33.56
C ALA A 33 -10.57 26.31 -34.93
N PRO A 34 -11.52 25.36 -35.09
CA PRO A 34 -11.38 24.23 -36.01
C PRO A 34 -11.86 24.52 -37.44
N ARG A 35 -11.13 24.00 -38.43
CA ARG A 35 -11.55 24.00 -39.85
C ARG A 35 -12.19 22.68 -40.24
N ARG A 36 -13.45 22.79 -40.69
CA ARG A 36 -14.22 21.80 -41.46
C ARG A 36 -13.44 21.30 -42.69
N SER A 37 -13.41 20.00 -42.91
CA SER A 37 -13.27 19.40 -44.23
C SER A 37 -14.44 18.44 -44.49
N ARG A 38 -15.07 18.60 -45.66
CA ARG A 38 -16.22 17.82 -46.14
C ARG A 38 -15.73 16.68 -47.04
N ARG A 39 -16.30 15.50 -46.78
CA ARG A 39 -16.76 14.44 -47.71
C ARG A 39 -15.72 13.77 -48.62
N LEU A 40 -15.60 12.46 -48.43
CA LEU A 40 -15.78 11.51 -49.53
C LEU A 40 -16.72 10.37 -49.10
N ARG A 41 -17.69 10.10 -49.97
CA ARG A 41 -18.70 9.05 -49.90
C ARG A 41 -18.05 7.69 -50.11
N ARG A 42 -18.33 6.71 -49.25
CA ARG A 42 -18.42 5.30 -49.63
C ARG A 42 -19.62 4.67 -48.93
N THR A 43 -20.58 4.30 -49.74
CA THR A 43 -21.73 3.46 -49.45
C THR A 43 -21.27 2.06 -49.06
N MET A 44 -21.73 1.54 -47.92
CA MET A 44 -21.88 0.11 -47.72
C MET A 44 -23.23 -0.16 -47.06
N ALA A 45 -23.90 -1.15 -47.64
CA ALA A 45 -25.28 -1.50 -47.44
C ALA A 45 -25.52 -2.17 -46.08
N ALA A 46 -26.71 -1.95 -45.56
CA ALA A 46 -27.29 -2.66 -44.44
C ALA A 46 -27.46 -4.15 -44.78
N THR A 47 -27.10 -5.03 -43.84
CA THR A 47 -27.61 -6.39 -43.79
C THR A 47 -27.94 -6.71 -42.33
N ALA A 48 -29.23 -6.66 -42.03
CA ALA A 48 -29.82 -7.21 -40.83
C ALA A 48 -29.98 -8.72 -41.04
N LEU A 49 -29.33 -9.53 -40.20
CA LEU A 49 -29.56 -10.97 -40.13
C LEU A 49 -30.44 -11.26 -38.92
N LEU A 50 -31.74 -11.37 -39.19
CA LEU A 50 -32.70 -12.11 -38.39
C LEU A 50 -32.42 -13.60 -38.59
N ALA A 51 -32.06 -14.31 -37.52
CA ALA A 51 -32.06 -15.77 -37.51
C ALA A 51 -33.14 -16.24 -36.53
N ALA A 52 -34.34 -16.42 -37.07
CA ALA A 52 -35.38 -17.25 -36.46
C ALA A 52 -35.00 -18.72 -36.71
N GLY A 53 -34.55 -19.42 -35.68
CA GLY A 53 -34.32 -20.86 -35.71
C GLY A 53 -35.48 -21.59 -35.06
N ALA A 54 -36.45 -22.01 -35.87
CA ALA A 54 -37.40 -23.04 -35.50
C ALA A 54 -36.66 -24.39 -35.45
N LEU A 55 -36.68 -25.07 -34.31
CA LEU A 55 -36.34 -26.49 -34.23
C LEU A 55 -37.51 -27.25 -33.63
N THR A 56 -38.08 -28.06 -34.50
CA THR A 56 -39.14 -29.04 -34.28
C THR A 56 -38.65 -30.24 -33.47
N LEU A 57 -39.49 -30.65 -32.53
CA LEU A 57 -39.69 -31.97 -31.91
C LEU A 57 -38.58 -33.04 -32.07
N SER A 58 -38.02 -33.45 -30.94
CA SER A 58 -37.72 -34.86 -30.69
C SER A 58 -38.63 -35.33 -29.54
N ALA A 59 -39.66 -36.07 -29.94
CA ALA A 59 -40.53 -36.80 -29.04
C ALA A 59 -39.77 -38.00 -28.47
N CYS A 60 -39.59 -38.05 -27.16
CA CYS A 60 -39.47 -39.32 -26.46
C CYS A 60 -40.88 -39.76 -26.07
N GLY A 61 -41.45 -40.65 -26.89
CA GLY A 61 -42.64 -41.40 -26.53
C GLY A 61 -42.32 -42.34 -25.37
N GLY A 62 -42.95 -42.07 -24.23
CA GLY A 62 -43.17 -43.04 -23.17
C GLY A 62 -44.68 -43.11 -22.95
N SER A 63 -45.29 -44.19 -23.43
CA SER A 63 -46.72 -44.43 -23.33
C SER A 63 -47.17 -44.48 -21.88
N ALA A 64 -48.14 -43.64 -21.54
CA ALA A 64 -49.07 -43.87 -20.44
C ALA A 64 -50.43 -43.33 -20.87
N GLU A 65 -51.26 -44.19 -21.46
CA GLU A 65 -52.70 -43.96 -21.52
C GLU A 65 -53.25 -43.79 -20.10
N ALA A 66 -53.80 -42.62 -19.82
CA ALA A 66 -54.93 -42.48 -18.92
C ALA A 66 -55.83 -41.37 -19.49
N GLY A 67 -56.96 -41.80 -20.04
CA GLY A 67 -58.00 -40.91 -20.54
C GLY A 67 -58.64 -40.11 -19.40
N GLY A 68 -59.05 -38.90 -19.74
CA GLY A 68 -59.83 -38.03 -18.88
C GLY A 68 -59.94 -36.65 -19.53
N HIS A 69 -61.05 -36.42 -20.23
CA HIS A 69 -61.56 -35.06 -20.41
C HIS A 69 -61.81 -34.48 -19.01
N ASP A 70 -61.11 -33.41 -18.65
CA ASP A 70 -61.63 -32.51 -17.64
C ASP A 70 -61.38 -31.06 -18.06
N ASP A 71 -62.49 -30.35 -18.21
CA ASP A 71 -62.55 -28.97 -18.62
C ASP A 71 -62.20 -28.06 -17.44
N GLY A 72 -61.02 -27.44 -17.53
CA GLY A 72 -60.89 -26.05 -17.11
C GLY A 72 -60.38 -25.78 -15.70
N LYS A 73 -59.60 -24.68 -15.66
CA LYS A 73 -59.15 -23.93 -14.47
C LYS A 73 -57.97 -24.55 -13.73
N ASN A 74 -56.83 -24.62 -14.41
CA ASN A 74 -55.55 -24.12 -13.89
C ASN A 74 -54.45 -24.33 -14.94
N GLY A 75 -54.31 -23.36 -15.86
CA GLY A 75 -53.10 -23.27 -16.70
C GLY A 75 -51.84 -23.04 -15.87
N GLN A 76 -50.72 -22.67 -16.51
CA GLN A 76 -49.42 -22.41 -15.86
C GLN A 76 -49.53 -21.72 -14.47
N ALA A 77 -50.42 -20.73 -14.32
CA ALA A 77 -50.68 -20.03 -13.06
C ALA A 77 -51.13 -20.92 -11.88
N GLY A 78 -51.90 -21.99 -12.12
CA GLY A 78 -52.32 -22.91 -11.05
C GLY A 78 -51.25 -23.93 -10.69
N ALA A 79 -50.41 -24.34 -11.65
CA ALA A 79 -49.20 -25.11 -11.38
C ALA A 79 -48.19 -24.29 -10.56
N ASP A 80 -48.00 -23.01 -10.92
CA ASP A 80 -47.13 -22.08 -10.18
C ASP A 80 -47.67 -21.83 -8.75
N ALA A 81 -48.99 -21.70 -8.57
CA ALA A 81 -49.61 -21.52 -7.26
C ALA A 81 -49.50 -22.78 -6.37
N ALA A 82 -49.58 -23.98 -6.95
CA ALA A 82 -49.33 -25.23 -6.24
C ALA A 82 -47.86 -25.35 -5.83
N ALA A 83 -46.93 -25.05 -6.76
CA ALA A 83 -45.49 -25.04 -6.49
C ALA A 83 -45.10 -24.01 -5.40
N ALA A 84 -45.76 -22.85 -5.35
CA ALA A 84 -45.53 -21.84 -4.32
C ALA A 84 -45.97 -22.30 -2.91
N LYS A 85 -46.98 -23.17 -2.79
CA LYS A 85 -47.42 -23.74 -1.51
C LYS A 85 -46.45 -24.80 -0.97
N ASP A 86 -45.83 -25.56 -1.87
CA ASP A 86 -44.82 -26.56 -1.53
C ASP A 86 -43.40 -26.00 -1.49
N ALA A 87 -43.20 -24.71 -1.80
CA ALA A 87 -41.88 -24.07 -1.74
C ALA A 87 -41.27 -24.12 -0.33
N SER A 88 -39.94 -24.19 -0.29
CA SER A 88 -39.18 -24.19 0.96
C SER A 88 -39.46 -22.95 1.82
N ASP A 89 -39.50 -23.13 3.14
CA ASP A 89 -39.65 -22.01 4.08
C ASP A 89 -38.31 -21.24 4.25
N ALA A 90 -37.21 -21.77 3.71
CA ALA A 90 -35.89 -21.19 3.78
C ALA A 90 -35.76 -19.91 2.93
N LYS A 91 -35.33 -18.82 3.56
CA LYS A 91 -35.10 -17.51 2.94
C LYS A 91 -33.63 -17.17 2.98
N ILE A 92 -32.99 -17.23 1.81
CA ILE A 92 -31.57 -16.88 1.63
C ILE A 92 -31.45 -15.40 1.33
N LYS A 93 -30.55 -14.70 2.04
CA LYS A 93 -30.20 -13.31 1.82
C LYS A 93 -28.72 -13.20 1.53
N VAL A 94 -28.38 -12.69 0.34
CA VAL A 94 -27.02 -12.31 -0.01
C VAL A 94 -26.82 -10.83 0.33
N SER A 95 -25.74 -10.52 1.05
CA SER A 95 -25.38 -9.13 1.43
C SER A 95 -25.16 -8.23 0.21
N ALA A 96 -24.50 -8.75 -0.83
CA ALA A 96 -24.30 -8.07 -2.09
C ALA A 96 -25.55 -8.18 -2.99
N LYS A 97 -26.10 -7.03 -3.37
CA LYS A 97 -27.22 -6.94 -4.31
C LYS A 97 -26.83 -7.55 -5.65
N ASN A 98 -27.70 -8.40 -6.20
CA ASN A 98 -27.51 -8.94 -7.54
C ASN A 98 -27.47 -7.81 -8.58
N GLY A 99 -26.48 -7.86 -9.46
CA GLY A 99 -26.12 -6.80 -10.41
C GLY A 99 -25.43 -5.58 -9.81
N GLY A 100 -25.17 -5.54 -8.49
CA GLY A 100 -24.53 -4.41 -7.82
C GLY A 100 -23.07 -4.21 -8.23
N THR A 101 -22.60 -2.96 -8.20
CA THR A 101 -21.24 -2.57 -8.64
C THR A 101 -20.33 -2.07 -7.52
N ASP A 102 -20.85 -1.94 -6.30
CA ASP A 102 -20.14 -1.37 -5.16
C ASP A 102 -20.29 -2.27 -3.92
N ALA A 103 -20.22 -3.59 -4.12
CA ALA A 103 -20.27 -4.53 -3.00
C ALA A 103 -19.04 -4.36 -2.08
N SER A 104 -19.24 -4.54 -0.77
CA SER A 104 -18.16 -4.49 0.22
C SER A 104 -17.19 -5.65 0.02
N ILE A 105 -15.90 -5.37 0.16
CA ILE A 105 -14.86 -6.42 0.15
C ILE A 105 -14.70 -7.13 1.49
N ASN A 106 -15.32 -6.62 2.57
CA ASN A 106 -15.21 -7.15 3.93
C ASN A 106 -16.52 -7.79 4.44
N ASP A 107 -17.67 -7.20 4.09
CA ASP A 107 -18.98 -7.60 4.60
C ASP A 107 -19.74 -8.58 3.69
N THR A 108 -19.14 -8.99 2.57
CA THR A 108 -19.76 -9.96 1.68
C THR A 108 -19.98 -11.31 2.40
N GLY A 109 -21.18 -11.84 2.25
CA GLY A 109 -21.64 -13.06 2.92
C GLY A 109 -23.11 -13.37 2.64
N VAL A 110 -23.56 -14.51 3.15
CA VAL A 110 -24.92 -15.06 2.99
C VAL A 110 -25.52 -15.34 4.36
N GLN A 111 -26.81 -15.09 4.51
CA GLN A 111 -27.60 -15.49 5.68
C GLN A 111 -28.82 -16.29 5.23
N VAL A 112 -29.29 -17.23 6.04
CA VAL A 112 -30.54 -17.94 5.82
C VAL A 112 -31.42 -17.88 7.07
N THR A 113 -32.73 -17.76 6.87
CA THR A 113 -33.75 -17.94 7.92
C THR A 113 -34.75 -19.00 7.49
N GLY A 114 -35.38 -19.72 8.41
CA GLY A 114 -36.31 -20.82 8.06
C GLY A 114 -35.64 -22.07 7.46
N GLY A 115 -34.33 -22.23 7.65
CA GLY A 115 -33.56 -23.36 7.15
C GLY A 115 -32.07 -23.23 7.45
N LYS A 116 -31.26 -24.10 6.85
CA LYS A 116 -29.78 -24.14 6.97
C LYS A 116 -29.13 -24.16 5.59
N LEU A 117 -28.01 -23.46 5.44
CA LEU A 117 -27.17 -23.51 4.26
C LEU A 117 -26.53 -24.90 4.15
N THR A 118 -26.60 -25.49 2.95
CA THR A 118 -25.99 -26.79 2.65
C THR A 118 -24.74 -26.66 1.80
N ASP A 119 -24.71 -25.66 0.91
CA ASP A 119 -23.57 -25.38 0.05
C ASP A 119 -23.56 -23.90 -0.34
N VAL A 120 -22.38 -23.28 -0.36
CA VAL A 120 -22.21 -21.92 -0.86
C VAL A 120 -20.92 -21.86 -1.68
N LYS A 121 -21.07 -21.50 -2.95
CA LYS A 121 -19.96 -21.36 -3.90
C LYS A 121 -19.82 -19.91 -4.34
N LEU A 122 -18.67 -19.32 -4.05
CA LEU A 122 -18.27 -17.99 -4.56
C LEU A 122 -17.13 -18.17 -5.55
N THR A 123 -17.23 -17.55 -6.74
CA THR A 123 -16.22 -17.62 -7.80
C THR A 123 -15.93 -16.26 -8.39
N VAL A 124 -14.69 -16.04 -8.84
CA VAL A 124 -14.35 -14.90 -9.69
C VAL A 124 -15.00 -15.11 -11.06
N ALA A 125 -15.82 -14.16 -11.51
CA ALA A 125 -16.67 -14.33 -12.68
C ALA A 125 -15.88 -14.55 -13.98
N ASP A 126 -14.71 -13.93 -14.10
CA ASP A 126 -13.90 -13.93 -15.31
C ASP A 126 -13.00 -15.16 -15.42
N SER A 127 -12.35 -15.57 -14.32
CA SER A 127 -11.45 -16.73 -14.31
C SER A 127 -12.12 -18.04 -13.90
N GLY A 128 -13.29 -17.97 -13.26
CA GLY A 128 -13.94 -19.12 -12.63
C GLY A 128 -13.24 -19.62 -11.36
N ALA A 129 -12.21 -18.91 -10.87
CA ALA A 129 -11.46 -19.32 -9.69
C ALA A 129 -12.35 -19.30 -8.43
N ASP A 130 -12.29 -20.38 -7.65
CA ASP A 130 -13.05 -20.51 -6.40
C ASP A 130 -12.49 -19.58 -5.32
N VAL A 131 -13.39 -18.90 -4.60
CA VAL A 131 -13.07 -18.12 -3.41
C VAL A 131 -13.43 -18.94 -2.19
N ALA A 132 -12.42 -19.27 -1.39
CA ALA A 132 -12.62 -20.04 -0.17
C ALA A 132 -13.54 -19.29 0.80
N GLY A 133 -14.52 -20.00 1.36
CA GLY A 133 -15.42 -19.51 2.42
C GLY A 133 -15.78 -20.61 3.40
N ALA A 134 -16.57 -20.27 4.41
CA ALA A 134 -17.05 -21.21 5.40
C ALA A 134 -18.50 -20.91 5.79
N ILE A 135 -19.31 -21.97 5.88
CA ILE A 135 -20.63 -21.93 6.52
C ILE A 135 -20.40 -21.97 8.04
N SER A 136 -21.16 -21.19 8.79
CA SER A 136 -21.12 -21.23 10.25
C SER A 136 -21.57 -22.60 10.79
N PRO A 137 -21.09 -23.05 11.96
CA PRO A 137 -21.43 -24.38 12.50
C PRO A 137 -22.93 -24.63 12.66
N ASP A 138 -23.73 -23.59 12.90
CA ASP A 138 -25.18 -23.65 13.01
C ASP A 138 -25.91 -23.67 11.64
N GLY A 139 -25.19 -23.48 10.54
CA GLY A 139 -25.71 -23.45 9.17
C GLY A 139 -26.44 -22.16 8.79
N SER A 140 -26.47 -21.14 9.65
CA SER A 140 -27.29 -19.94 9.44
C SER A 140 -26.63 -18.88 8.55
N SER A 141 -25.30 -18.95 8.36
CA SER A 141 -24.55 -17.94 7.62
C SER A 141 -23.33 -18.51 6.90
N TRP A 142 -22.82 -17.77 5.92
CA TRP A 142 -21.57 -18.06 5.23
C TRP A 142 -20.78 -16.78 4.99
N LYS A 143 -19.45 -16.85 5.09
CA LYS A 143 -18.54 -15.75 4.74
C LYS A 143 -17.28 -16.25 4.01
N PRO A 144 -16.67 -15.42 3.15
CA PRO A 144 -15.33 -15.66 2.61
C PRO A 144 -14.29 -15.80 3.74
N LYS A 145 -13.27 -16.64 3.55
CA LYS A 145 -12.16 -16.80 4.50
C LYS A 145 -11.13 -15.69 4.41
N ALA A 146 -11.08 -14.98 3.29
CA ALA A 146 -10.20 -13.86 3.04
C ALA A 146 -11.01 -12.68 2.49
N GLN A 147 -10.47 -11.48 2.65
CA GLN A 147 -11.01 -10.27 2.05
C GLN A 147 -11.11 -10.44 0.53
N LEU A 148 -12.19 -9.91 -0.07
CA LEU A 148 -12.35 -9.94 -1.52
C LEU A 148 -11.47 -8.89 -2.20
N GLU A 149 -11.16 -9.11 -3.48
CA GLU A 149 -10.41 -8.17 -4.28
C GLU A 149 -11.30 -6.98 -4.70
N ARG A 150 -10.71 -5.79 -4.82
CA ARG A 150 -11.40 -4.57 -5.28
C ARG A 150 -11.70 -4.66 -6.78
N GLY A 151 -12.82 -4.06 -7.20
CA GLY A 151 -13.22 -3.97 -8.61
C GLY A 151 -13.39 -5.32 -9.31
N THR A 152 -13.60 -6.39 -8.55
CA THR A 152 -13.65 -7.76 -9.07
C THR A 152 -15.09 -8.22 -9.12
N LYS A 153 -15.48 -8.83 -10.24
CA LYS A 153 -16.81 -9.39 -10.42
C LYS A 153 -16.83 -10.82 -9.88
N TYR A 154 -17.82 -11.11 -9.05
CA TYR A 154 -18.03 -12.41 -8.43
C TYR A 154 -19.39 -13.00 -8.77
N LYS A 155 -19.46 -14.33 -8.79
CA LYS A 155 -20.70 -15.11 -8.86
C LYS A 155 -20.83 -15.95 -7.60
N LEU A 156 -21.95 -15.80 -6.91
CA LEU A 156 -22.31 -16.53 -5.70
C LEU A 156 -23.54 -17.40 -5.97
N VAL A 157 -23.45 -18.67 -5.58
CA VAL A 157 -24.58 -19.61 -5.55
C VAL A 157 -24.69 -20.11 -4.12
N ALA A 158 -25.86 -19.96 -3.51
CA ALA A 158 -26.14 -20.45 -2.17
C ALA A 158 -27.32 -21.41 -2.19
N ASN A 159 -27.14 -22.57 -1.58
CA ASN A 159 -28.15 -23.61 -1.43
C ASN A 159 -28.48 -23.78 0.05
N ALA A 160 -29.76 -23.92 0.35
CA ALA A 160 -30.27 -24.18 1.69
C ALA A 160 -31.36 -25.25 1.67
N ARG A 161 -31.63 -25.82 2.84
CA ARG A 161 -32.79 -26.69 3.08
C ARG A 161 -33.54 -26.24 4.33
N ASP A 162 -34.85 -26.33 4.29
CA ASP A 162 -35.69 -26.16 5.49
C ASP A 162 -35.79 -27.46 6.30
N ASP A 163 -36.48 -27.39 7.44
CA ASP A 163 -36.64 -28.54 8.35
C ASP A 163 -37.46 -29.69 7.75
N LYS A 164 -38.20 -29.43 6.66
CA LYS A 164 -38.94 -30.45 5.90
C LYS A 164 -38.08 -31.05 4.77
N GLY A 165 -36.81 -30.66 4.67
CA GLY A 165 -35.86 -31.12 3.66
C GLY A 165 -36.02 -30.46 2.29
N ARG A 166 -36.89 -29.45 2.16
CA ARG A 166 -37.19 -28.76 0.89
C ARG A 166 -36.08 -27.76 0.57
N SER A 167 -35.60 -27.79 -0.67
CA SER A 167 -34.46 -26.96 -1.11
C SER A 167 -34.87 -25.53 -1.44
N ALA A 168 -33.99 -24.58 -1.14
CA ALA A 168 -34.00 -23.22 -1.64
C ALA A 168 -32.63 -22.90 -2.25
N THR A 169 -32.61 -22.16 -3.35
CA THR A 169 -31.37 -21.73 -4.02
C THR A 169 -31.47 -20.26 -4.37
N GLU A 170 -30.39 -19.52 -4.10
CA GLU A 170 -30.24 -18.12 -4.47
C GLU A 170 -28.94 -17.92 -5.24
N ASN A 171 -29.01 -17.09 -6.28
CA ASN A 171 -27.86 -16.74 -7.11
C ASN A 171 -27.66 -15.22 -7.09
N SER A 172 -26.42 -14.77 -6.95
CA SER A 172 -26.08 -13.36 -7.05
C SER A 172 -24.81 -13.18 -7.86
N THR A 173 -24.82 -12.23 -8.79
CA THR A 173 -23.62 -11.75 -9.46
C THR A 173 -23.43 -10.29 -9.07
N PHE A 174 -22.26 -9.93 -8.55
CA PHE A 174 -21.98 -8.56 -8.12
C PHE A 174 -20.53 -8.20 -8.40
N THR A 175 -20.23 -6.91 -8.41
CA THR A 175 -18.87 -6.38 -8.50
C THR A 175 -18.56 -5.67 -7.20
N THR A 176 -17.38 -5.93 -6.65
CA THR A 176 -16.88 -5.22 -5.48
C THR A 176 -16.49 -3.79 -5.85
N VAL A 177 -16.49 -2.91 -4.85
CA VAL A 177 -16.12 -1.50 -5.03
C VAL A 177 -14.81 -1.35 -5.81
N SER A 178 -14.83 -0.48 -6.82
CA SER A 178 -13.72 -0.33 -7.77
C SER A 178 -12.51 0.40 -7.16
N ASN A 179 -11.32 0.20 -7.75
CA ASN A 179 -10.12 0.96 -7.36
C ASN A 179 -10.26 2.48 -7.58
N ALA A 180 -11.15 2.90 -8.48
CA ALA A 180 -11.43 4.31 -8.74
C ALA A 180 -12.32 4.93 -7.66
N ASN A 181 -13.26 4.15 -7.10
CA ASN A 181 -14.25 4.60 -6.12
C ASN A 181 -13.90 4.23 -4.68
N SER A 182 -12.68 3.74 -4.44
CA SER A 182 -12.22 3.42 -3.10
C SER A 182 -10.78 3.85 -2.86
N PHE A 183 -10.37 3.86 -1.59
CA PHE A 183 -9.00 4.14 -1.19
C PHE A 183 -8.52 3.19 -0.10
N ILE A 184 -7.21 3.07 0.00
CA ILE A 184 -6.48 2.37 1.06
C ILE A 184 -5.34 3.25 1.56
N GLY A 185 -4.96 3.08 2.83
CA GLY A 185 -3.72 3.56 3.40
C GLY A 185 -2.69 2.45 3.47
N SER A 186 -1.52 2.68 2.86
CA SER A 186 -0.30 1.99 3.26
C SER A 186 0.22 2.64 4.55
N TYR A 187 0.80 1.87 5.47
CA TYR A 187 1.28 2.44 6.73
C TYR A 187 2.57 1.76 7.21
N THR A 188 3.26 2.48 8.08
CA THR A 188 4.46 2.01 8.78
C THR A 188 4.45 2.57 10.20
N PRO A 189 4.96 1.84 11.20
CA PRO A 189 5.47 0.46 11.15
C PRO A 189 4.37 -0.59 10.94
N ASP A 190 4.73 -1.75 10.40
CA ASP A 190 3.83 -2.89 10.23
C ASP A 190 4.45 -4.19 10.77
N GLY A 191 3.63 -5.21 11.01
CA GLY A 191 4.08 -6.59 11.23
C GLY A 191 4.78 -6.87 12.56
N GLY A 192 4.42 -6.19 13.65
CA GLY A 192 4.98 -6.48 14.98
C GLY A 192 6.47 -6.10 15.14
N LYS A 193 7.00 -5.27 14.24
CA LYS A 193 8.41 -4.84 14.26
C LYS A 193 8.75 -4.11 15.56
N THR A 194 10.01 -4.20 15.96
CA THR A 194 10.59 -3.31 16.97
C THR A 194 11.30 -2.16 16.27
N VAL A 195 10.95 -0.92 16.63
CA VAL A 195 11.47 0.31 16.03
C VAL A 195 12.04 1.25 17.09
N GLY A 196 12.86 2.21 16.68
CA GLY A 196 13.38 3.25 17.56
C GLY A 196 12.32 4.25 18.03
N VAL A 197 12.67 5.02 19.05
CA VAL A 197 11.76 5.95 19.77
C VAL A 197 11.27 7.14 18.94
N GLY A 198 11.88 7.40 17.78
CA GLY A 198 11.48 8.47 16.86
C GLY A 198 10.51 8.04 15.77
N MET A 199 10.16 6.75 15.66
CA MET A 199 9.35 6.25 14.55
C MET A 199 7.89 6.75 14.65
N PRO A 200 7.41 7.64 13.77
CA PRO A 200 5.98 7.96 13.75
C PRO A 200 5.18 6.78 13.21
N VAL A 201 3.88 6.75 13.50
CA VAL A 201 2.94 5.98 12.68
C VAL A 201 2.62 6.83 11.47
N SER A 202 2.97 6.39 10.26
CA SER A 202 2.72 7.15 9.03
C SER A 202 1.80 6.38 8.11
N PHE A 203 0.70 7.02 7.69
CA PHE A 203 -0.22 6.54 6.66
C PHE A 203 0.02 7.30 5.36
N ASN A 204 0.13 6.57 4.25
CA ASN A 204 0.15 7.12 2.90
C ASN A 204 -1.03 6.50 2.11
N PHE A 205 -2.00 7.34 1.77
CA PHE A 205 -3.21 6.98 1.05
C PHE A 205 -2.97 6.93 -0.47
N ASP A 206 -3.48 5.90 -1.13
CA ASP A 206 -3.40 5.75 -2.59
C ASP A 206 -4.25 6.77 -3.38
N LYS A 207 -5.08 7.55 -2.67
CA LYS A 207 -5.91 8.63 -3.17
C LYS A 207 -5.79 9.88 -2.31
N ARG A 208 -6.14 11.03 -2.91
CA ARG A 208 -6.33 12.30 -2.19
C ARG A 208 -7.54 12.22 -1.27
N ILE A 209 -7.35 12.55 0.01
CA ILE A 209 -8.38 12.59 1.03
C ILE A 209 -8.78 14.04 1.27
N THR A 210 -9.98 14.40 0.85
CA THR A 210 -10.54 15.74 1.09
C THR A 210 -11.39 15.78 2.36
N ASN A 211 -12.01 14.66 2.74
CA ASN A 211 -12.73 14.52 4.02
C ASN A 211 -11.78 13.99 5.12
N LYS A 212 -10.76 14.78 5.44
CA LYS A 212 -9.70 14.41 6.39
C LYS A 212 -10.20 14.11 7.79
N LYS A 213 -11.20 14.86 8.27
CA LYS A 213 -11.76 14.70 9.61
C LYS A 213 -12.38 13.33 9.80
N ASP A 214 -13.21 12.90 8.85
CA ASP A 214 -13.87 11.59 8.89
C ASP A 214 -12.86 10.45 8.75
N VAL A 215 -11.88 10.57 7.85
CA VAL A 215 -10.84 9.55 7.71
C VAL A 215 -9.97 9.46 8.97
N GLN A 216 -9.57 10.58 9.56
CA GLN A 216 -8.72 10.58 10.75
C GLN A 216 -9.47 10.08 12.00
N SER A 217 -10.75 10.40 12.19
CA SER A 217 -11.52 9.92 13.36
C SER A 217 -11.66 8.40 13.40
N HIS A 218 -11.56 7.75 12.24
CA HIS A 218 -11.60 6.29 12.06
C HIS A 218 -10.22 5.61 12.15
N ILE A 219 -9.16 6.35 12.48
CA ILE A 219 -7.83 5.81 12.74
C ILE A 219 -7.44 6.17 14.18
N THR A 220 -7.40 5.16 15.05
CA THR A 220 -6.96 5.33 16.44
C THR A 220 -5.55 4.80 16.62
N VAL A 221 -4.63 5.63 17.11
CA VAL A 221 -3.29 5.21 17.51
C VAL A 221 -3.15 5.39 19.03
N SER A 222 -2.83 4.31 19.74
CA SER A 222 -2.65 4.32 21.19
C SER A 222 -1.32 3.70 21.58
N SER A 223 -0.78 4.12 22.73
CA SER A 223 0.45 3.57 23.30
C SER A 223 0.24 3.09 24.72
N SER A 224 0.78 1.92 25.04
CA SER A 224 0.83 1.42 26.43
C SER A 224 1.69 2.29 27.35
N GLY A 225 2.46 3.23 26.80
CA GLY A 225 3.21 4.22 27.56
C GLY A 225 2.37 5.37 28.13
N GLY A 226 1.08 5.46 27.78
CA GLY A 226 0.15 6.48 28.27
C GLY A 226 0.33 7.86 27.66
N GLN A 227 1.16 7.99 26.61
CA GLN A 227 1.37 9.25 25.90
C GLN A 227 0.15 9.57 25.04
N GLU A 228 -0.29 10.84 25.06
CA GLU A 228 -1.22 11.36 24.07
C GLU A 228 -0.60 11.25 22.67
N VAL A 229 -1.38 10.77 21.70
CA VAL A 229 -0.93 10.61 20.31
C VAL A 229 -1.87 11.41 19.42
N VAL A 230 -1.30 12.32 18.62
CA VAL A 230 -2.08 13.20 17.74
C VAL A 230 -1.67 12.99 16.29
N GLY A 231 -2.66 12.99 15.39
CA GLY A 231 -2.47 12.94 13.95
C GLY A 231 -2.15 14.31 13.35
N HIS A 232 -1.32 14.35 12.31
CA HIS A 232 -0.98 15.54 11.54
C HIS A 232 -0.97 15.21 10.05
N TRP A 233 -1.68 16.01 9.26
CA TRP A 233 -1.74 15.83 7.81
C TRP A 233 -0.59 16.56 7.10
N PHE A 234 0.20 15.82 6.34
CA PHE A 234 1.12 16.37 5.34
C PHE A 234 0.46 16.29 3.97
N GLY A 235 -0.02 17.43 3.46
CA GLY A 235 -0.84 17.45 2.24
C GLY A 235 -2.15 16.70 2.44
N ASP A 236 -2.68 16.08 1.39
CA ASP A 236 -3.97 15.37 1.38
C ASP A 236 -3.84 13.84 1.25
N GLN A 237 -2.62 13.31 1.29
CA GLN A 237 -2.37 11.87 1.14
C GLN A 237 -1.53 11.27 2.25
N ARG A 238 -0.95 12.08 3.15
CA ARG A 238 -0.15 11.57 4.26
C ARG A 238 -0.68 12.05 5.60
N LEU A 239 -0.88 11.11 6.51
CA LEU A 239 -1.30 11.36 7.89
C LEU A 239 -0.32 10.64 8.82
N ASP A 240 0.40 11.42 9.63
CA ASP A 240 1.34 10.88 10.59
C ASP A 240 0.81 11.06 12.01
N PHE A 241 1.07 10.11 12.89
CA PHE A 241 0.74 10.16 14.32
C PHE A 241 2.00 10.04 15.16
N ARG A 242 2.13 10.92 16.15
CA ARG A 242 3.18 10.84 17.18
C ARG A 242 2.72 11.50 18.48
N PRO A 243 3.37 11.18 19.60
CA PRO A 243 3.29 11.97 20.82
C PRO A 243 4.13 13.25 20.76
N GLU A 244 3.97 14.10 21.77
CA GLU A 244 4.72 15.36 21.91
C GLU A 244 6.24 15.12 21.93
N ASN A 245 6.68 14.26 22.84
CA ASN A 245 8.06 13.82 22.99
C ASN A 245 8.25 12.45 22.31
N PHE A 246 9.49 12.00 22.10
CA PHE A 246 9.75 10.65 21.58
C PHE A 246 8.99 9.57 22.35
N TRP A 247 8.68 8.47 21.66
CA TRP A 247 7.96 7.37 22.28
C TRP A 247 8.71 6.83 23.50
N LYS A 248 7.98 6.47 24.55
CA LYS A 248 8.52 5.79 25.71
C LYS A 248 9.07 4.43 25.28
N ALA A 249 10.35 4.20 25.56
CA ALA A 249 11.03 2.94 25.28
C ALA A 249 10.28 1.75 25.91
N GLY A 250 10.20 0.63 25.18
CA GLY A 250 9.49 -0.58 25.59
C GLY A 250 7.96 -0.52 25.46
N SER A 251 7.37 0.61 25.03
CA SER A 251 5.92 0.70 24.85
C SER A 251 5.45 -0.09 23.64
N LYS A 252 4.21 -0.61 23.71
CA LYS A 252 3.49 -1.19 22.59
C LYS A 252 2.56 -0.14 22.00
N VAL A 253 2.70 0.12 20.71
CA VAL A 253 1.82 1.01 19.96
C VAL A 253 0.82 0.16 19.18
N THR A 254 -0.47 0.51 19.29
CA THR A 254 -1.57 -0.16 18.59
C THR A 254 -2.27 0.84 17.68
N MET A 255 -2.45 0.43 16.42
CA MET A 255 -3.15 1.18 15.39
C MET A 255 -4.43 0.41 15.06
N LYS A 256 -5.59 1.00 15.37
CA LYS A 256 -6.89 0.51 14.93
C LYS A 256 -7.30 1.33 13.70
N ILE A 257 -7.41 0.65 12.56
CA ILE A 257 -7.80 1.21 11.27
C ILE A 257 -9.23 0.74 11.01
N ASP A 258 -10.19 1.65 10.99
CA ASP A 258 -11.62 1.37 10.83
C ASP A 258 -12.19 2.16 9.66
N LEU A 259 -11.55 2.03 8.50
CA LEU A 259 -11.83 2.83 7.31
C LEU A 259 -12.87 2.20 6.38
N ASP A 260 -13.37 1.01 6.67
CA ASP A 260 -14.35 0.36 5.81
C ASP A 260 -15.67 1.14 5.78
N GLY A 261 -16.12 1.54 4.58
CA GLY A 261 -17.30 2.38 4.42
C GLY A 261 -17.09 3.88 4.65
N VAL A 262 -15.93 4.30 5.18
CA VAL A 262 -15.62 5.70 5.51
C VAL A 262 -15.44 6.54 4.25
N LYS A 263 -15.96 7.78 4.23
CA LYS A 263 -15.93 8.61 3.02
C LYS A 263 -14.67 9.47 3.00
N GLY A 264 -13.80 9.22 2.02
CA GLY A 264 -12.57 10.01 1.81
C GLY A 264 -12.80 11.37 1.13
N GLY A 265 -14.06 11.64 0.72
CA GLY A 265 -14.45 12.76 -0.13
C GLY A 265 -14.44 12.38 -1.61
N ASN A 266 -14.94 13.26 -2.50
CA ASN A 266 -14.95 13.03 -3.96
C ASN A 266 -15.51 11.66 -4.42
N GLY A 267 -16.47 11.09 -3.69
CA GLY A 267 -17.09 9.80 -4.01
C GLY A 267 -16.26 8.55 -3.67
N ILE A 268 -15.04 8.68 -3.13
CA ILE A 268 -14.22 7.52 -2.73
C ILE A 268 -14.56 7.04 -1.31
N THR A 269 -14.54 5.73 -1.14
CA THR A 269 -14.84 5.05 0.14
C THR A 269 -13.66 4.20 0.61
N GLY A 270 -13.34 4.23 1.89
CA GLY A 270 -12.30 3.40 2.47
C GLY A 270 -12.77 1.95 2.56
N VAL A 271 -11.82 1.02 2.51
CA VAL A 271 -12.13 -0.43 2.48
C VAL A 271 -11.26 -1.25 3.43
N GLN A 272 -10.47 -0.59 4.28
CA GLN A 272 -9.57 -1.26 5.22
C GLN A 272 -10.17 -1.28 6.63
N SER A 273 -10.29 -2.48 7.20
CA SER A 273 -10.54 -2.66 8.62
C SER A 273 -9.52 -3.63 9.20
N LYS A 274 -8.68 -3.16 10.13
CA LYS A 274 -7.66 -3.98 10.78
C LYS A 274 -7.08 -3.34 12.04
N THR A 275 -6.55 -4.19 12.92
CA THR A 275 -5.73 -3.76 14.06
C THR A 275 -4.31 -4.26 13.87
N VAL A 276 -3.36 -3.35 14.00
CA VAL A 276 -1.92 -3.63 13.87
C VAL A 276 -1.21 -3.14 15.11
N SER A 277 -0.15 -3.81 15.52
CA SER A 277 0.69 -3.33 16.62
C SER A 277 2.17 -3.52 16.32
N PHE A 278 2.99 -2.70 16.98
CA PHE A 278 4.44 -2.77 16.94
C PHE A 278 5.01 -2.34 18.29
N THR A 279 6.30 -2.56 18.48
CA THR A 279 7.00 -2.30 19.73
C THR A 279 8.02 -1.18 19.57
N ILE A 280 8.07 -0.29 20.54
CA ILE A 280 9.13 0.69 20.67
C ILE A 280 10.28 0.02 21.42
N GLY A 281 11.46 0.01 20.82
CA GLY A 281 12.66 -0.58 21.39
C GLY A 281 13.31 0.33 22.45
N ARG A 282 14.63 0.20 22.55
CA ARG A 282 15.50 1.08 23.34
C ARG A 282 15.45 2.52 22.83
N SER A 283 15.79 3.48 23.70
CA SER A 283 15.99 4.86 23.27
C SER A 283 17.40 5.02 22.71
N GLN A 284 17.52 5.48 21.46
CA GLN A 284 18.80 5.86 20.87
C GLN A 284 18.67 7.15 20.07
N VAL A 285 19.49 8.13 20.45
CA VAL A 285 19.59 9.44 19.79
C VAL A 285 21.06 9.69 19.49
N SER A 286 21.36 9.96 18.22
CA SER A 286 22.73 10.23 17.77
C SER A 286 22.85 11.69 17.36
N THR A 287 23.67 12.46 18.06
CA THR A 287 23.86 13.89 17.78
C THR A 287 25.09 14.09 16.92
N VAL A 288 24.91 14.58 15.70
CA VAL A 288 25.97 15.03 14.79
C VAL A 288 26.20 16.51 15.03
N ASP A 289 27.42 16.86 15.41
CA ASP A 289 27.87 18.25 15.52
C ASP A 289 28.75 18.59 14.33
N MET A 290 28.26 19.46 13.45
CA MET A 290 28.97 19.83 12.23
C MET A 290 30.20 20.72 12.48
N ASN A 291 30.28 21.40 13.62
CA ASN A 291 31.48 22.19 13.97
C ASN A 291 32.66 21.29 14.34
N THR A 292 32.40 20.18 15.03
CA THR A 292 33.44 19.24 15.48
C THR A 292 33.54 18.00 14.59
N GLN A 293 32.70 17.91 13.55
CA GLN A 293 32.59 16.76 12.65
C GLN A 293 32.52 15.43 13.43
N THR A 294 31.75 15.41 14.51
CA THR A 294 31.65 14.26 15.41
C THR A 294 30.19 13.88 15.66
N MET A 295 29.91 12.58 15.64
CA MET A 295 28.63 12.03 16.04
C MET A 295 28.74 11.38 17.42
N THR A 296 27.92 11.83 18.37
CA THR A 296 27.81 11.22 19.71
C THR A 296 26.53 10.42 19.81
N ILE A 297 26.65 9.11 20.03
CA ILE A 297 25.54 8.18 20.13
C ILE A 297 25.19 8.03 21.60
N GLN A 298 23.95 8.41 21.95
CA GLN A 298 23.40 8.21 23.29
C GLN A 298 22.35 7.12 23.23
N ARG A 299 22.43 6.18 24.17
CA ARG A 299 21.48 5.08 24.34
C ARG A 299 20.98 5.09 25.78
N ASP A 300 19.66 5.13 25.94
CA ASP A 300 18.97 5.18 27.24
C ASP A 300 19.55 6.26 28.18
N GLY A 301 19.83 7.44 27.61
CA GLY A 301 20.36 8.62 28.32
C GLY A 301 21.86 8.58 28.63
N LYS A 302 22.59 7.54 28.19
CA LYS A 302 24.05 7.42 28.42
C LYS A 302 24.80 7.48 27.10
N THR A 303 25.94 8.16 27.09
CA THR A 303 26.84 8.16 25.93
C THR A 303 27.41 6.76 25.75
N LEU A 304 27.14 6.16 24.59
CA LEU A 304 27.60 4.84 24.21
C LEU A 304 28.90 4.90 23.41
N LYS A 305 28.99 5.86 22.47
CA LYS A 305 30.14 6.00 21.58
C LYS A 305 30.18 7.40 20.95
N SER A 306 31.37 7.86 20.63
CA SER A 306 31.58 8.98 19.71
C SER A 306 32.32 8.50 18.47
N ILE A 307 31.87 8.93 17.30
CA ILE A 307 32.39 8.53 15.99
C ILE A 307 32.77 9.78 15.21
N PRO A 308 34.02 9.93 14.74
CA PRO A 308 34.39 10.96 13.78
C PRO A 308 33.62 10.78 12.48
N ILE A 309 33.06 11.86 11.94
CA ILE A 309 32.26 11.85 10.72
C ILE A 309 32.85 12.79 9.66
N SER A 310 32.36 12.69 8.43
CA SER A 310 32.53 13.72 7.42
C SER A 310 31.16 14.05 6.83
N GLY A 311 30.64 15.24 7.13
CA GLY A 311 29.32 15.66 6.69
C GLY A 311 29.34 16.38 5.34
N GLY A 312 28.31 17.19 5.10
CA GLY A 312 28.20 18.03 3.90
C GLY A 312 29.32 19.06 3.79
N SER A 313 29.74 19.34 2.56
CA SER A 313 30.67 20.42 2.24
C SER A 313 30.04 21.80 2.43
N ALA A 314 30.82 22.87 2.28
CA ALA A 314 30.30 24.24 2.34
C ALA A 314 29.27 24.55 1.24
N ASP A 315 29.47 23.99 0.04
CA ASP A 315 28.58 24.17 -1.11
C ASP A 315 27.32 23.29 -1.01
N HIS A 316 27.42 22.17 -0.30
CA HIS A 316 26.35 21.20 -0.09
C HIS A 316 26.23 20.81 1.40
N PRO A 317 25.84 21.76 2.27
CA PRO A 317 25.82 21.52 3.70
C PRO A 317 24.73 20.51 4.09
N THR A 318 24.94 19.78 5.19
CA THR A 318 23.96 18.83 5.73
C THR A 318 22.82 19.59 6.41
N TYR A 319 21.56 19.18 6.26
CA TYR A 319 20.46 19.80 7.00
C TYR A 319 20.68 19.77 8.52
N ASN A 320 20.25 20.84 9.20
CA ASN A 320 20.04 20.80 10.64
C ASN A 320 18.74 20.03 10.99
N GLY A 321 18.58 19.67 12.26
CA GLY A 321 17.31 19.18 12.80
C GLY A 321 17.31 17.70 13.17
N GLN A 322 16.12 17.22 13.53
CA GLN A 322 15.87 15.87 14.00
C GLN A 322 15.41 15.01 12.82
N MET A 323 16.19 14.00 12.48
CA MET A 323 15.92 13.09 11.36
C MET A 323 15.75 11.66 11.84
N VAL A 324 14.70 10.99 11.37
CA VAL A 324 14.40 9.60 11.76
C VAL A 324 14.99 8.66 10.71
N ILE A 325 15.68 7.60 11.16
CA ILE A 325 16.14 6.54 10.27
C ILE A 325 14.92 5.81 9.72
N SER A 326 14.58 6.03 8.46
CA SER A 326 13.39 5.42 7.83
C SER A 326 13.68 4.06 7.20
N GLU A 327 14.90 3.86 6.70
CA GLU A 327 15.33 2.67 5.99
C GLU A 327 16.79 2.34 6.30
N LYS A 328 17.16 1.07 6.16
CA LYS A 328 18.52 0.57 6.33
C LYS A 328 18.87 -0.37 5.18
N PHE A 329 20.01 -0.13 4.55
CA PHE A 329 20.56 -0.94 3.47
C PHE A 329 21.99 -1.34 3.84
N THR A 330 22.27 -2.65 3.87
CA THR A 330 23.66 -3.13 4.03
C THR A 330 24.54 -2.60 2.92
N GLN A 331 23.97 -2.47 1.71
CA GLN A 331 24.61 -1.81 0.58
C GLN A 331 23.55 -1.21 -0.35
N THR A 332 23.83 -0.05 -0.94
CA THR A 332 22.95 0.57 -1.93
C THR A 332 23.74 1.40 -2.94
N ARG A 333 23.13 1.67 -4.10
CA ARG A 333 23.66 2.64 -5.07
C ARG A 333 23.13 4.03 -4.73
N MET A 334 24.04 4.99 -4.56
CA MET A 334 23.70 6.41 -4.41
C MET A 334 24.06 7.15 -5.68
N ASP A 335 23.03 7.69 -6.35
CA ASP A 335 23.12 8.35 -7.65
C ASP A 335 22.57 9.78 -7.52
N GLY A 336 23.43 10.78 -7.71
CA GLY A 336 23.11 12.20 -7.54
C GLY A 336 21.97 12.67 -8.45
N SER A 337 21.73 11.97 -9.57
CA SER A 337 20.70 12.35 -10.54
C SER A 337 19.29 12.13 -9.99
N THR A 338 19.16 11.23 -9.01
CA THR A 338 17.89 10.90 -8.35
C THR A 338 17.46 11.92 -7.31
N VAL A 339 18.37 12.81 -6.90
CA VAL A 339 18.17 13.76 -5.79
C VAL A 339 18.51 15.20 -6.16
N GLY A 340 18.70 15.49 -7.45
CA GLY A 340 18.88 16.86 -7.97
C GLY A 340 20.32 17.36 -8.06
N PHE A 341 21.32 16.49 -7.88
CA PHE A 341 22.75 16.79 -8.08
C PHE A 341 23.28 16.31 -9.44
N GLY A 342 22.39 15.94 -10.36
CA GLY A 342 22.79 15.47 -11.70
C GLY A 342 23.81 14.33 -11.64
N GLY A 343 24.84 14.37 -12.48
CA GLY A 343 25.89 13.34 -12.52
C GLY A 343 27.04 13.54 -11.53
N GLU A 344 26.93 14.43 -10.55
CA GLU A 344 28.04 14.79 -9.64
C GLU A 344 28.59 13.59 -8.87
N TYR A 345 27.77 12.58 -8.59
CA TYR A 345 28.22 11.31 -8.05
C TYR A 345 27.32 10.14 -8.48
N ASP A 346 27.94 8.97 -8.61
CA ASP A 346 27.26 7.68 -8.82
C ASP A 346 28.11 6.56 -8.20
N ILE A 347 27.81 6.23 -6.94
CA ILE A 347 28.54 5.21 -6.17
C ILE A 347 27.64 3.99 -6.05
N LYS A 348 28.03 2.90 -6.70
CA LYS A 348 27.18 1.70 -6.89
C LYS A 348 27.02 0.86 -5.63
N ASP A 349 27.93 1.00 -4.68
CA ASP A 349 28.18 0.02 -3.64
C ASP A 349 28.38 0.66 -2.26
N VAL A 350 27.67 1.76 -1.97
CA VAL A 350 27.73 2.48 -0.68
C VAL A 350 27.28 1.55 0.45
N PRO A 351 28.16 1.20 1.41
CA PRO A 351 27.83 0.28 2.49
C PRO A 351 27.07 0.98 3.62
N HIS A 352 26.33 0.19 4.41
CA HIS A 352 25.76 0.57 5.69
C HIS A 352 24.94 1.88 5.65
N ALA A 353 24.16 2.05 4.58
CA ALA A 353 23.40 3.26 4.34
C ALA A 353 22.07 3.25 5.11
N MET A 354 21.78 4.35 5.81
CA MET A 354 20.54 4.55 6.54
C MET A 354 19.91 5.89 6.14
N ARG A 355 18.68 5.83 5.62
CA ARG A 355 18.00 6.99 5.06
C ARG A 355 17.45 7.89 6.17
N LEU A 356 17.69 9.20 6.05
CA LEU A 356 17.26 10.23 7.00
C LEU A 356 16.24 11.22 6.41
N SER A 357 16.22 11.39 5.09
CA SER A 357 15.27 12.26 4.40
C SER A 357 14.83 11.67 3.06
N SER A 358 13.65 12.06 2.58
CA SER A 358 13.18 11.64 1.25
C SER A 358 13.93 12.38 0.13
N SER A 359 14.48 13.56 0.41
CA SER A 359 15.34 14.31 -0.52
C SER A 359 16.76 13.79 -0.64
N GLY A 360 17.12 12.68 0.01
CA GLY A 360 18.40 11.99 -0.25
C GLY A 360 19.48 12.14 0.82
N THR A 361 19.18 12.63 2.02
CA THR A 361 20.14 12.63 3.13
C THR A 361 20.25 11.22 3.70
N PHE A 362 21.48 10.71 3.78
CA PHE A 362 21.81 9.45 4.45
C PHE A 362 22.90 9.66 5.50
N ILE A 363 22.93 8.75 6.46
CA ILE A 363 24.16 8.39 7.16
C ILE A 363 24.64 7.05 6.62
N HIS A 364 25.90 6.96 6.21
CA HIS A 364 26.40 5.77 5.50
C HIS A 364 27.88 5.53 5.73
N GLY A 365 28.32 4.31 5.39
CA GLY A 365 29.73 3.98 5.31
C GLY A 365 30.41 4.64 4.12
N ASN A 366 31.58 5.20 4.33
CA ASN A 366 32.42 5.86 3.34
C ASN A 366 33.79 5.19 3.36
N TYR A 367 34.07 4.41 2.32
CA TYR A 367 35.34 3.70 2.13
C TYR A 367 36.31 4.44 1.18
N TRP A 368 35.82 5.45 0.46
CA TRP A 368 36.58 6.15 -0.58
C TRP A 368 37.22 7.45 -0.08
N GLY A 369 36.65 8.07 0.96
CA GLY A 369 37.17 9.27 1.58
C GLY A 369 38.49 9.01 2.29
N ASP A 370 39.44 9.93 2.15
CA ASP A 370 40.71 9.86 2.87
C ASP A 370 40.46 9.84 4.38
N SER A 371 41.20 9.02 5.12
CA SER A 371 40.99 8.85 6.56
C SER A 371 41.14 10.16 7.37
N SER A 372 41.87 11.15 6.84
CA SER A 372 42.10 12.45 7.48
C SER A 372 40.87 13.37 7.51
N ILE A 373 39.86 13.14 6.66
CA ILE A 373 38.67 14.02 6.61
C ILE A 373 37.73 13.79 7.79
N PHE A 374 37.69 12.57 8.33
CA PHE A 374 36.77 12.20 9.40
C PHE A 374 37.15 12.89 10.71
N GLY A 375 36.22 13.64 11.29
CA GLY A 375 36.46 14.49 12.46
C GLY A 375 37.09 15.84 12.13
N ARG A 376 37.24 16.21 10.85
CA ARG A 376 37.90 17.46 10.44
C ARG A 376 37.16 18.26 9.38
N ALA A 377 36.64 17.61 8.34
CA ALA A 377 36.06 18.29 7.19
C ALA A 377 34.81 17.59 6.67
N GLY A 378 33.81 18.39 6.31
CA GLY A 378 32.67 17.93 5.51
C GLY A 378 33.02 17.95 4.03
N THR A 379 32.81 16.84 3.33
CA THR A 379 33.16 16.70 1.91
C THR A 379 32.01 16.11 1.07
N SER A 380 30.85 15.86 1.65
CA SER A 380 29.74 15.19 0.98
C SER A 380 28.75 16.18 0.35
N HIS A 381 27.76 15.65 -0.39
CA HIS A 381 26.60 16.38 -0.91
C HIS A 381 25.44 16.39 0.11
N GLY A 382 25.76 16.62 1.39
CA GLY A 382 24.80 16.69 2.49
C GLY A 382 24.61 15.41 3.31
N CYS A 383 25.18 14.27 2.90
CA CYS A 383 25.19 13.04 3.69
C CYS A 383 26.16 13.11 4.89
N VAL A 384 25.96 12.24 5.88
CA VAL A 384 26.90 12.02 6.99
C VAL A 384 27.71 10.75 6.72
N GLY A 385 28.96 10.90 6.34
CA GLY A 385 29.88 9.79 6.08
C GLY A 385 30.54 9.29 7.36
N LEU A 386 30.54 7.97 7.54
CA LEU A 386 31.27 7.25 8.59
C LEU A 386 32.40 6.45 7.95
N ARG A 387 33.59 6.41 8.56
CA ARG A 387 34.68 5.60 8.03
C ARG A 387 34.24 4.13 7.92
N ASP A 388 34.45 3.54 6.75
CA ASP A 388 34.05 2.17 6.45
C ASP A 388 35.00 1.48 5.48
N ALA A 389 34.69 0.22 5.12
CA ALA A 389 35.42 -0.58 4.16
C ALA A 389 34.56 -0.87 2.93
N LYS A 390 35.22 -1.00 1.78
CA LYS A 390 34.54 -1.37 0.53
C LYS A 390 33.87 -2.74 0.70
N GLY A 391 32.61 -2.85 0.27
CA GLY A 391 31.81 -4.06 0.45
C GLY A 391 31.19 -4.25 1.84
N GLY A 392 31.37 -3.31 2.79
CA GLY A 392 30.71 -3.35 4.10
C GLY A 392 31.24 -4.44 5.05
N GLY A 393 32.45 -4.93 4.84
CA GLY A 393 33.11 -5.89 5.73
C GLY A 393 33.90 -5.25 6.88
N GLY A 394 34.36 -6.08 7.81
CA GLY A 394 35.30 -5.70 8.88
C GLY A 394 34.70 -4.88 10.03
N ASP A 395 35.50 -4.63 11.06
CA ASP A 395 35.08 -3.89 12.26
C ASP A 395 35.29 -2.38 12.06
N THR A 396 34.40 -1.76 11.29
CA THR A 396 34.47 -0.33 10.98
C THR A 396 33.49 0.50 11.81
N PRO A 397 33.73 1.81 12.01
CA PRO A 397 32.76 2.70 12.62
C PRO A 397 31.40 2.72 11.92
N GLY A 398 31.39 2.72 10.58
CA GLY A 398 30.16 2.66 9.77
C GLY A 398 29.34 1.39 10.02
N LYS A 399 29.98 0.22 9.93
CA LYS A 399 29.35 -1.07 10.25
C LYS A 399 28.82 -1.12 11.67
N TRP A 400 29.65 -0.71 12.63
CA TRP A 400 29.26 -0.72 14.04
C TRP A 400 28.00 0.12 14.27
N PHE A 401 27.94 1.32 13.70
CA PHE A 401 26.77 2.20 13.86
C PHE A 401 25.53 1.61 13.21
N PHE A 402 25.67 1.03 12.01
CA PHE A 402 24.58 0.36 11.32
C PHE A 402 24.03 -0.81 12.13
N ASP A 403 24.88 -1.72 12.61
CA ASP A 403 24.46 -2.88 13.40
C ASP A 403 23.81 -2.46 14.73
N ASN A 404 24.23 -1.31 15.28
CA ASN A 404 23.74 -0.78 16.54
C ASN A 404 22.57 0.21 16.40
N SER A 405 21.97 0.34 15.22
CA SER A 405 20.83 1.25 14.97
C SER A 405 19.59 0.50 14.52
N LEU A 406 18.42 1.02 14.89
CA LEU A 406 17.11 0.56 14.41
C LEU A 406 16.53 1.56 13.41
N VAL A 407 15.67 1.07 12.52
CA VAL A 407 14.68 1.94 11.87
C VAL A 407 13.84 2.59 12.99
N GLY A 408 13.67 3.91 12.93
CA GLY A 408 13.03 4.70 13.97
C GLY A 408 13.97 5.38 14.96
N ASP A 409 15.27 5.04 15.00
CA ASP A 409 16.24 5.78 15.81
C ASP A 409 16.42 7.20 15.24
N VAL A 410 16.79 8.15 16.10
CA VAL A 410 16.86 9.57 15.74
C VAL A 410 18.31 10.01 15.58
N VAL A 411 18.58 10.75 14.50
CA VAL A 411 19.81 11.49 14.28
C VAL A 411 19.50 12.98 14.36
N ILE A 412 20.12 13.67 15.31
CA ILE A 412 20.00 15.12 15.46
C ILE A 412 21.25 15.77 14.87
N VAL A 413 21.10 16.57 13.83
CA VAL A 413 22.19 17.38 13.28
C VAL A 413 22.07 18.80 13.81
N LYS A 414 23.19 19.34 14.30
CA LYS A 414 23.29 20.72 14.77
C LYS A 414 24.53 21.41 14.21
N ASN A 415 24.53 22.73 14.30
CA ASN A 415 25.63 23.60 13.90
C ASN A 415 26.03 23.49 12.42
N SER A 416 25.12 23.03 11.56
CA SER A 416 25.32 23.15 10.11
C SER A 416 25.01 24.57 9.64
N PRO A 417 25.66 25.11 8.60
CA PRO A 417 25.24 26.36 7.97
C PRO A 417 23.95 26.24 7.14
N ASP A 418 23.41 25.03 6.94
CA ASP A 418 22.13 24.85 6.24
C ASP A 418 20.91 25.11 7.15
N LYS A 419 19.73 25.19 6.55
CA LYS A 419 18.44 25.22 7.24
C LYS A 419 18.11 23.91 7.95
N THR A 420 17.13 23.98 8.84
CA THR A 420 16.49 22.79 9.42
C THR A 420 15.74 22.00 8.35
N VAL A 421 15.86 20.68 8.37
CA VAL A 421 15.12 19.78 7.48
C VAL A 421 13.62 20.05 7.59
N LYS A 422 12.93 20.09 6.45
CA LYS A 422 11.47 20.27 6.46
C LYS A 422 10.78 19.09 7.15
N PRO A 423 9.71 19.33 7.92
CA PRO A 423 9.00 18.27 8.64
C PRO A 423 8.44 17.15 7.75
N ASP A 424 8.02 17.49 6.52
CA ASP A 424 7.45 16.57 5.53
C ASP A 424 8.52 15.83 4.70
N ASN A 425 9.79 16.24 4.77
CA ASN A 425 10.89 15.59 4.07
C ASN A 425 11.34 14.33 4.82
N GLY A 426 10.78 13.18 4.45
CA GLY A 426 10.95 11.94 5.20
C GLY A 426 10.04 11.91 6.44
N LEU A 427 10.45 11.21 7.50
CA LEU A 427 9.68 11.02 8.74
C LEU A 427 10.02 12.08 9.81
N ASN A 428 10.24 13.32 9.38
CA ASN A 428 10.94 14.34 10.17
C ASN A 428 9.99 15.35 10.87
N GLY A 429 8.77 14.91 11.18
CA GLY A 429 7.72 15.67 11.87
C GLY A 429 8.10 16.21 13.26
N TRP A 430 9.20 15.73 13.84
CA TRP A 430 9.78 16.18 15.10
C TRP A 430 10.37 17.59 15.06
N ASN A 431 10.52 18.16 13.85
CA ASN A 431 10.97 19.55 13.67
C ASN A 431 9.82 20.57 13.74
N LEU A 432 8.58 20.13 13.95
CA LEU A 432 7.46 20.99 14.34
C LEU A 432 7.36 21.07 15.86
N SER A 433 7.05 22.26 16.38
CA SER A 433 6.58 22.38 17.75
C SER A 433 5.30 21.55 17.97
N TRP A 434 5.02 21.17 19.21
CA TRP A 434 3.81 20.40 19.50
C TRP A 434 2.52 21.17 19.15
N ALA A 435 2.53 22.49 19.29
CA ALA A 435 1.40 23.35 18.90
C ALA A 435 1.16 23.30 17.38
N GLU A 436 2.22 23.45 16.56
CA GLU A 436 2.12 23.34 15.10
C GLU A 436 1.72 21.93 14.65
N TRP A 437 2.23 20.89 15.34
CA TRP A 437 1.82 19.52 15.08
C TRP A 437 0.31 19.35 15.27
N LYS A 438 -0.23 19.78 16.42
CA LYS A 438 -1.67 19.69 16.69
C LYS A 438 -2.49 20.55 15.73
N ALA A 439 -1.98 21.70 15.29
CA ALA A 439 -2.68 22.57 14.33
C ALA A 439 -2.88 21.93 12.95
N GLY A 440 -2.04 20.96 12.56
CA GLY A 440 -2.24 20.19 11.32
C GLY A 440 -3.11 18.95 11.47
N SER A 441 -3.69 18.73 12.65
CA SER A 441 -4.69 17.67 12.88
C SER A 441 -6.04 18.04 12.26
N ALA A 442 -6.78 17.04 11.78
CA ALA A 442 -8.18 17.20 11.36
C ALA A 442 -9.20 16.74 12.43
N SER A 443 -8.75 16.56 13.68
CA SER A 443 -9.56 16.15 14.85
C SER A 443 -10.76 17.06 15.12
#